data_AF-A0AAU0BFS5-F1
#
_entry.id   AF-A0AAU0BFS5-F1
#
_cell.length_a   1.000
_cell.length_b   1.000
_cell.length_c   1.000
_cell.angle_alpha   90.00
_cell.angle_beta   90.00
_cell.angle_gamma   90.00
#
_symmetry.space_group_name_H-M   'P 1'
#
loop_
_entity.id
_entity.type
_entity.pdbx_description
1 polymer ?
#
loop_
_entity_poly.entity_id
_entity_poly.type
_entity_poly.pdbx_seq_one_letter_code
_entity_poly.pdbx_strand_id
1 'polypeptide(L)'
;MAEARGAEGSSGIHWSDLPMNFGLALHCAHLDHCVLGLHGLLEVLHASEGAQQGGQPGLGGELTDCLFYASRALAESAKDTMYAMQERIRSTD
;
A
#
# COMPACT_ATOMS: atom_id res chain seq x y z
N MET A 1 -15.10 3.68 37.03
CA MET A 1 -14.60 3.96 35.66
C MET A 1 -13.09 3.96 35.73
N ALA A 2 -12.46 2.89 35.25
CA ALA A 2 -11.01 2.80 35.16
C ALA A 2 -10.61 3.25 33.76
N GLU A 3 -10.17 4.51 33.64
CA GLU A 3 -9.50 4.99 32.43
C GLU A 3 -8.13 4.31 32.34
N ALA A 4 -7.90 3.64 31.23
CA ALA A 4 -6.66 2.93 30.94
C ALA A 4 -5.50 3.93 30.87
N ARG A 5 -4.69 3.97 31.93
CA ARG A 5 -3.33 4.49 31.89
C ARG A 5 -2.50 3.58 30.98
N GLY A 6 -2.25 4.00 29.75
CA GLY A 6 -1.39 3.28 28.82
C GLY A 6 -0.73 4.24 27.83
N ALA A 7 0.59 4.14 27.77
CA ALA A 7 1.52 4.79 26.84
C ALA A 7 2.05 6.19 27.20
N GLU A 8 2.54 6.37 28.43
CA GLU A 8 3.69 7.26 28.66
C GLU A 8 4.95 6.55 28.14
N GLY A 9 5.50 6.95 26.98
CA GLY A 9 6.75 6.34 26.50
C GLY A 9 7.15 6.52 25.03
N SER A 10 6.37 7.21 24.21
CA SER A 10 6.85 7.66 22.89
C SER A 10 6.97 9.17 22.93
N SER A 11 8.10 9.73 22.49
CA SER A 11 8.23 11.15 22.19
C SER A 11 7.19 11.49 21.12
N GLY A 12 5.98 11.83 21.58
CA GLY A 12 4.79 11.94 20.77
C GLY A 12 4.86 13.16 19.89
N ILE A 13 5.54 13.02 18.75
CA ILE A 13 5.25 13.85 17.59
C ILE A 13 3.86 13.42 17.15
N HIS A 14 2.85 14.21 17.51
CA HIS A 14 1.51 13.99 17.01
C HIS A 14 1.52 14.30 15.51
N TRP A 15 0.71 13.62 14.69
CA TRP A 15 0.68 13.85 13.24
C TRP A 15 0.37 15.32 12.86
N SER A 16 -0.20 16.10 13.78
CA SER A 16 -0.42 17.55 13.65
C SER A 16 0.84 18.41 13.82
N ASP A 17 1.88 17.88 14.47
CA ASP A 17 3.09 18.63 14.83
C ASP A 17 4.15 18.57 13.73
N LEU A 18 3.97 17.65 12.77
CA LEU A 18 4.73 17.63 11.54
C LEU A 18 4.16 18.70 10.60
N PRO A 19 4.99 19.61 10.05
CA PRO A 19 4.59 20.52 8.98
C PRO A 19 4.45 19.74 7.67
N MET A 20 3.64 18.68 7.67
CA MET A 20 3.34 17.91 6.49
C MET A 20 2.18 18.63 5.81
N ASN A 21 2.43 19.14 4.60
CA ASN A 21 1.38 19.62 3.74
C ASN A 21 0.34 18.49 3.63
N PHE A 22 -0.92 18.73 4.01
CA PHE A 22 -1.99 17.71 4.03
C PHE A 22 -2.04 16.87 2.75
N GLY A 23 -1.73 17.49 1.60
CA GLY A 23 -1.61 16.77 0.33
C GLY A 23 -0.49 15.73 0.28
N LEU A 24 0.67 15.97 0.92
CA LEU A 24 1.76 15.01 0.99
C LEU A 24 1.38 13.80 1.85
N ALA A 25 0.73 14.02 2.99
CA ALA A 25 0.24 12.93 3.84
C ALA A 25 -0.78 12.05 3.11
N LEU A 26 -1.67 12.67 2.33
CA LEU A 26 -2.63 11.94 1.48
C LEU A 26 -1.92 11.11 0.40
N HIS A 27 -0.90 11.66 -0.27
CA HIS A 27 -0.12 10.90 -1.25
C HIS A 27 0.64 9.73 -0.60
N CYS A 28 1.23 9.91 0.59
CA CYS A 28 1.87 8.82 1.32
C CYS A 28 0.89 7.71 1.69
N ALA A 29 -0.29 8.06 2.23
CA ALA A 29 -1.33 7.08 2.56
C ALA A 29 -1.81 6.31 1.33
N HIS A 30 -1.93 7.00 0.18
CA HIS A 30 -2.27 6.37 -1.10
C HIS A 30 -1.18 5.41 -1.57
N LEU A 31 0.10 5.78 -1.47
CA LEU A 31 1.22 4.91 -1.79
C LEU A 31 1.23 3.65 -0.91
N ASP A 32 1.07 3.80 0.40
CA ASP A 32 1.00 2.68 1.33
C ASP A 32 -0.14 1.73 0.95
N HIS A 33 -1.31 2.27 0.62
CA HIS A 33 -2.45 1.46 0.17
C HIS A 33 -2.14 0.68 -1.12
N CYS A 34 -1.55 1.34 -2.13
CA CYS A 34 -1.20 0.68 -3.38
C CYS A 34 -0.15 -0.41 -3.18
N VAL A 35 0.88 -0.15 -2.37
CA VAL A 35 1.98 -1.11 -2.11
C VAL A 35 1.48 -2.31 -1.32
N LEU A 36 0.71 -2.09 -0.25
CA LEU A 36 0.12 -3.17 0.54
C LEU A 36 -0.87 -4.00 -0.27
N GLY A 37 -1.71 -3.34 -1.07
CA GLY A 37 -2.64 -4.02 -1.98
C GLY A 37 -1.88 -4.89 -3.00
N LEU A 38 -0.82 -4.36 -3.61
CA LEU A 38 0.00 -5.10 -4.56
C LEU A 38 0.67 -6.31 -3.91
N HIS A 39 1.21 -6.14 -2.70
CA HIS A 39 1.81 -7.24 -1.94
C HIS A 39 0.81 -8.37 -1.71
N GLY A 40 -0.39 -8.06 -1.21
CA GLY A 40 -1.42 -9.07 -0.96
C GLY A 40 -1.87 -9.81 -2.23
N LEU A 41 -1.99 -9.10 -3.36
CA LEU A 41 -2.31 -9.76 -4.64
C LEU A 41 -1.21 -10.71 -5.11
N LEU A 42 0.06 -10.31 -4.95
CA LEU A 42 1.20 -11.16 -5.29
C LEU A 42 1.28 -12.40 -4.39
N GLU A 43 0.99 -12.27 -3.10
CA GLU A 43 0.90 -13.42 -2.18
C GLU A 43 -0.19 -14.41 -2.62
N VAL A 44 -1.36 -13.93 -3.02
CA VAL A 44 -2.46 -14.77 -3.52
C VAL A 44 -2.07 -15.48 -4.81
N LEU A 45 -1.47 -14.77 -5.77
CA LEU A 45 -0.99 -15.35 -7.02
C LEU A 45 0.10 -16.40 -6.77
N HIS A 46 1.04 -16.12 -5.87
CA HIS A 46 2.11 -17.05 -5.50
C HIS A 46 1.57 -18.30 -4.79
N ALA A 47 0.61 -18.14 -3.87
CA ALA A 47 -0.06 -19.26 -3.21
C ALA A 47 -0.81 -20.14 -4.21
N SER A 48 -1.46 -19.54 -5.21
CA SER A 48 -2.13 -20.25 -6.31
C SER A 48 -1.15 -21.08 -7.15
N GLU A 49 -0.02 -20.48 -7.52
CA GLU A 49 1.05 -21.19 -8.24
C GLU A 49 1.58 -22.37 -7.40
N GLY A 50 1.85 -22.14 -6.11
CA GLY A 50 2.29 -23.18 -5.18
C GLY A 50 1.27 -24.33 -5.05
N ALA A 51 -0.03 -24.02 -5.03
CA ALA A 51 -1.08 -25.03 -5.03
C ALA A 51 -1.04 -25.89 -6.30
N GLN A 52 -0.92 -25.27 -7.48
CA GLN A 52 -0.80 -25.98 -8.76
C GLN A 52 0.44 -26.88 -8.80
N GLN A 53 1.59 -26.38 -8.34
CA GLN A 53 2.83 -27.16 -8.24
C GLN A 53 2.69 -28.35 -7.26
N GLY A 54 1.88 -28.19 -6.20
CA GLY A 54 1.55 -29.24 -5.24
C GLY A 54 0.45 -30.20 -5.69
N GLY A 55 -0.03 -30.12 -6.93
CA GLY A 55 -1.09 -30.98 -7.47
C GLY A 55 -2.50 -30.63 -6.98
N GLN A 56 -2.68 -29.49 -6.31
CA GLN A 56 -3.97 -28.94 -5.95
C GLN A 56 -4.47 -27.99 -7.06
N PRO A 57 -5.79 -27.81 -7.20
CA PRO A 57 -6.31 -26.78 -8.10
C PRO A 57 -5.89 -25.39 -7.59
N GLY A 58 -5.28 -24.59 -8.47
CA GLY A 58 -5.04 -23.17 -8.22
C GLY A 58 -6.27 -22.31 -8.51
N LEU A 59 -6.06 -21.00 -8.60
CA LEU A 59 -7.07 -20.05 -9.07
C LEU A 59 -7.46 -20.35 -10.53
N GLY A 60 -8.72 -20.06 -10.86
CA GLY A 60 -9.18 -20.13 -12.24
C GLY A 60 -8.51 -19.06 -13.11
N GLY A 61 -8.47 -19.30 -14.43
CA GLY A 61 -7.82 -18.38 -15.39
C GLY A 61 -8.39 -16.96 -15.33
N GLU A 62 -9.72 -16.82 -15.34
CA GLU A 62 -10.38 -15.52 -15.27
C GLU A 62 -10.02 -14.73 -13.99
N LEU A 63 -10.08 -15.41 -12.83
CA LEU A 63 -9.71 -14.77 -11.57
C LEU A 63 -8.22 -14.40 -11.54
N THR A 64 -7.37 -15.25 -12.09
CA THR A 64 -5.93 -15.00 -12.20
C THR A 64 -5.66 -13.75 -13.05
N ASP A 65 -6.32 -13.62 -14.19
CA ASP A 65 -6.22 -12.45 -15.07
C ASP A 65 -6.72 -11.18 -14.39
N CYS A 66 -7.82 -11.24 -13.65
CA CYS A 66 -8.32 -10.12 -12.87
C CYS A 66 -7.32 -9.66 -11.80
N LEU A 67 -6.69 -10.59 -11.08
CA LEU A 67 -5.69 -10.25 -10.07
C LEU A 67 -4.42 -9.67 -10.69
N PHE A 68 -3.99 -10.15 -11.86
CA PHE A 68 -2.90 -9.54 -12.61
C PHE A 68 -3.23 -8.12 -13.06
N TYR A 69 -4.45 -7.90 -13.59
CA TYR A 69 -4.90 -6.56 -13.97
C TYR A 69 -4.94 -5.61 -12.78
N ALA A 70 -5.49 -6.05 -11.65
CA ALA A 70 -5.54 -5.27 -10.41
C ALA A 70 -4.13 -4.95 -9.90
N SER A 71 -3.21 -5.92 -9.92
CA SER A 71 -1.81 -5.72 -9.54
C SER A 71 -1.15 -4.63 -10.38
N ARG A 72 -1.37 -4.67 -11.71
CA ARG A 72 -0.85 -3.64 -12.62
C ARG A 72 -1.47 -2.27 -12.33
N ALA A 73 -2.77 -2.20 -12.07
CA ALA A 73 -3.44 -0.94 -11.75
C ALA A 73 -2.90 -0.30 -10.46
N LEU A 74 -2.65 -1.12 -9.41
CA LEU A 74 -2.05 -0.65 -8.17
C LEU A 74 -0.61 -0.15 -8.37
N ALA A 75 0.19 -0.89 -9.15
CA ALA A 75 1.57 -0.50 -9.47
C ALA A 75 1.63 0.81 -10.26
N GLU A 76 0.78 0.98 -11.28
CA GLU A 76 0.69 2.21 -12.05
C GLU A 76 0.23 3.39 -11.19
N SER A 77 -0.80 3.18 -10.35
CA SER A 77 -1.28 4.23 -9.44
C SER A 77 -0.23 4.67 -8.42
N ALA A 78 0.56 3.72 -7.89
CA ALA A 78 1.68 4.04 -7.02
C ALA A 78 2.76 4.85 -7.76
N LYS A 79 3.14 4.40 -8.96
CA LYS A 79 4.14 5.07 -9.80
C LYS A 79 3.73 6.51 -10.13
N ASP A 80 2.49 6.72 -10.55
CA ASP A 80 1.97 8.05 -10.87
C ASP A 80 1.97 8.98 -9.65
N THR A 81 1.61 8.44 -8.48
CA THR A 81 1.63 9.19 -7.22
C THR A 81 3.05 9.56 -6.81
N MET A 82 4.02 8.65 -6.97
CA MET A 82 5.44 8.94 -6.74
C MET A 82 5.95 10.05 -7.66
N TYR A 83 5.59 10.04 -8.95
CA TYR A 83 5.98 11.10 -9.87
C TYR A 83 5.36 12.45 -9.51
N ALA A 84 4.09 12.48 -9.15
CA ALA A 84 3.43 13.71 -8.69
C ALA A 84 4.09 14.28 -7.42
N MET A 85 4.49 13.42 -6.48
CA MET A 85 5.24 13.84 -5.29
C MET A 85 6.62 14.40 -5.64
N GLN A 86 7.36 13.73 -6.54
CA GLN A 86 8.68 14.18 -6.98
C GLN A 86 8.61 15.53 -7.69
N GLU A 87 7.62 15.73 -8.55
CA GLU A 87 7.39 17.01 -9.24
C GLU A 87 7.12 18.13 -8.26
N ARG A 88 6.25 17.89 -7.26
CA ARG A 88 5.94 18.87 -6.20
C ARG A 88 7.16 19.22 -5.34
N ILE A 89 7.98 18.24 -4.97
CA ILE A 89 9.20 18.48 -4.20
C ILE A 89 10.15 19.36 -5.03
N ARG A 90 10.40 18.99 -6.30
CA ARG A 90 11.26 19.77 -7.20
C ARG A 90 10.74 21.17 -7.50
N SER A 91 9.43 21.40 -7.48
CA SER A 91 8.84 22.72 -7.72
C SER A 91 8.88 23.66 -6.52
N THR A 92 9.25 23.15 -5.33
CA THR A 92 9.31 23.92 -4.09
C THR A 92 10.75 24.33 -3.72
N ASP A 93 11.75 23.75 -4.39
CA ASP A 93 13.18 24.13 -4.35
C ASP A 93 13.50 25.24 -5.38
#